data_AF-A0A3D1TJH6-F1
#
_entry.id   AF-A0A3D1TJH6-F1
#
_cell.length_a   1.000
_cell.length_b   1.000
_cell.length_c   1.000
_cell.angle_alpha   90.00
_cell.angle_beta   90.00
_cell.angle_gamma   90.00
#
_symmetry.space_group_name_H-M   'P 1'
#
loop_
_entity.id
_entity.type
_entity.pdbx_description
1 polymer ?
#
loop_
_entity_poly.entity_id
_entity_poly.type
_entity_poly.pdbx_seq_one_letter_code
_entity_poly.pdbx_strand_id
1 'polypeptide(L)'
;MAETHHLTATSMVCPPLHRSGTPAARSTGFLPRFCCACAITLFGLAAAWGQDSESSPVPPSSADQPADRDAITLVQCIDRALAFNPQIRQAEQSVLEAIGAGKETQANALPQIAAEGQWTRLDDSSFESFDSPMGPVTFGQEESWRAGPSITQVLYSGGQVRAAVRVAGMLDDVAISEYERVVADTLLQVKTAYYDVLLARANIAVREQTIELLEEQRRTTQERVQAGSSPRFDLLRADVELANAKPPLIQARNDYILAHDRLANLLAIGVEERGRGSAERSLNVVGEFSLPIEHEELDAAIQDALGTRPEILAMERQIDIQKQNLIIARGGYMPKVGAFANYTWQAGQINDDVYHGWAAGFQASWDIFDGFKTRGKVEQARAQLEKAKIALEDNRRQIELEVRAAHADLQRAIELLDASIQNVSTAEESVRLSQVRYTSGVGTQLEVLDAQVALTEAKTNVVFAQYTYHVAKAALLKARGASVLTHYAAMPYHTDQIR
;
A
#
# COMPACT_ATOMS: atom_id res chain seq x y z
N MET A 1 -29.73 -26.50 -65.23
CA MET A 1 -29.12 -25.78 -66.36
C MET A 1 -27.68 -25.47 -65.93
N ALA A 2 -26.69 -26.35 -66.19
CA ALA A 2 -26.03 -26.56 -67.49
C ALA A 2 -25.30 -25.25 -67.90
N GLU A 3 -24.00 -25.13 -68.13
CA GLU A 3 -22.91 -25.98 -68.65
C GLU A 3 -21.56 -25.34 -68.21
N THR A 4 -20.55 -26.06 -67.71
CA THR A 4 -19.43 -26.73 -68.45
C THR A 4 -18.76 -25.93 -69.55
N HIS A 5 -17.43 -25.73 -69.42
CA HIS A 5 -16.48 -25.96 -70.52
C HIS A 5 -15.12 -26.48 -69.99
N HIS A 6 -14.73 -27.62 -70.56
CA HIS A 6 -13.48 -28.38 -70.44
C HIS A 6 -12.36 -27.80 -71.32
N LEU A 7 -11.10 -28.20 -71.04
CA LEU A 7 -10.13 -28.91 -71.94
C LEU A 7 -8.74 -28.92 -71.24
N THR A 8 -8.22 -30.05 -70.71
CA THR A 8 -7.31 -31.07 -71.35
C THR A 8 -6.02 -30.47 -71.93
N ALA A 9 -4.82 -31.06 -71.89
CA ALA A 9 -4.19 -32.27 -71.35
C ALA A 9 -2.69 -32.15 -71.78
N THR A 10 -1.76 -32.92 -71.20
CA THR A 10 -0.72 -33.72 -71.91
C THR A 10 0.26 -34.34 -70.90
N SER A 11 0.56 -35.60 -71.17
CA SER A 11 1.21 -36.64 -70.37
C SER A 11 2.74 -36.76 -70.56
N MET A 12 3.29 -37.83 -69.93
CA MET A 12 4.53 -38.58 -70.28
C MET A 12 5.83 -37.98 -69.69
N VAL A 13 6.77 -38.68 -69.04
CA VAL A 13 7.40 -40.01 -69.22
C VAL A 13 8.13 -40.43 -67.92
N CYS A 14 8.15 -41.74 -67.60
CA CYS A 14 9.07 -42.48 -66.69
C CYS A 14 10.12 -43.21 -67.61
N PRO A 15 11.37 -43.65 -67.26
CA PRO A 15 11.77 -44.44 -66.08
C PRO A 15 13.32 -44.33 -65.71
N PRO A 16 14.10 -45.35 -65.26
CA PRO A 16 14.18 -46.01 -63.94
C PRO A 16 15.64 -46.28 -63.39
N LEU A 17 15.71 -47.09 -62.30
CA LEU A 17 16.80 -48.01 -61.84
C LEU A 17 17.96 -47.46 -60.95
N HIS A 18 18.08 -47.96 -59.71
CA HIS A 18 19.03 -49.04 -59.38
C HIS A 18 18.84 -49.67 -57.96
N ARG A 19 18.98 -51.00 -57.92
CA ARG A 19 19.03 -51.92 -56.77
C ARG A 19 20.20 -51.67 -55.79
N SER A 20 20.00 -52.01 -54.51
CA SER A 20 20.56 -53.20 -53.78
C SER A 20 21.09 -52.91 -52.38
N GLY A 21 20.75 -53.76 -51.41
CA GLY A 21 21.70 -54.18 -50.34
C GLY A 21 21.30 -53.93 -48.88
N THR A 22 20.59 -54.90 -48.28
CA THR A 22 20.78 -55.32 -46.86
C THR A 22 22.19 -55.92 -46.66
N PRO A 23 22.76 -56.16 -45.45
CA PRO A 23 22.07 -56.41 -44.16
C PRO A 23 22.74 -55.91 -42.85
N ALA A 24 21.99 -56.07 -41.75
CA ALA A 24 22.38 -56.47 -40.38
C ALA A 24 23.69 -55.95 -39.73
N ALA A 25 23.58 -55.35 -38.54
CA ALA A 25 23.93 -56.01 -37.25
C ALA A 25 23.89 -55.04 -36.05
N ARG A 26 23.40 -55.60 -34.94
CA ARG A 26 23.56 -55.24 -33.52
C ARG A 26 24.67 -54.23 -33.19
N SER A 27 24.37 -53.26 -32.32
CA SER A 27 24.74 -53.30 -30.89
C SER A 27 24.75 -51.90 -30.25
N THR A 28 24.28 -51.88 -29.00
CA THR A 28 24.75 -51.07 -27.87
C THR A 28 24.85 -49.54 -27.99
N GLY A 29 24.07 -48.87 -27.14
CA GLY A 29 24.65 -48.01 -26.11
C GLY A 29 24.73 -46.52 -26.42
N PHE A 30 24.01 -45.75 -25.59
CA PHE A 30 24.42 -44.46 -25.01
C PHE A 30 24.76 -43.29 -25.96
N LEU A 31 23.88 -42.28 -25.93
CA LEU A 31 24.09 -40.80 -25.95
C LEU A 31 25.45 -40.28 -26.51
N PRO A 32 25.47 -39.22 -27.35
CA PRO A 32 25.35 -37.85 -26.80
C PRO A 32 24.86 -36.72 -27.74
N ARG A 33 24.52 -35.58 -27.10
CA ARG A 33 24.65 -34.16 -27.51
C ARG A 33 24.98 -33.80 -28.98
N PHE A 34 24.15 -32.90 -29.53
CA PHE A 34 24.49 -31.80 -30.48
C PHE A 34 23.76 -30.55 -29.96
N CYS A 35 24.31 -29.41 -29.58
CA CYS A 35 25.34 -28.50 -30.11
C CYS A 35 25.00 -27.78 -31.44
N CYS A 36 24.78 -26.46 -31.28
CA CYS A 36 25.17 -25.33 -32.13
C CYS A 36 24.34 -24.86 -33.34
N ALA A 37 23.86 -23.61 -33.17
CA ALA A 37 24.21 -22.41 -33.96
C ALA A 37 23.49 -22.11 -35.28
N CYS A 38 22.89 -20.91 -35.36
CA CYS A 38 22.98 -19.90 -36.44
C CYS A 38 22.29 -18.62 -35.92
N ALA A 39 22.98 -17.51 -35.61
CA ALA A 39 23.75 -16.58 -36.43
C ALA A 39 22.89 -15.51 -37.14
N ILE A 40 23.22 -14.27 -36.79
CA ILE A 40 22.66 -12.95 -37.11
C ILE A 40 23.17 -12.45 -38.47
N THR A 41 22.34 -11.72 -39.23
CA THR A 41 22.68 -10.54 -40.06
C THR A 41 21.37 -9.77 -40.34
N LEU A 42 21.13 -8.53 -39.89
CA LEU A 42 21.63 -7.19 -40.28
C LEU A 42 21.40 -6.81 -41.76
N PHE A 43 20.46 -5.89 -42.00
CA PHE A 43 20.63 -4.78 -42.94
C PHE A 43 19.64 -3.64 -42.62
N GLY A 44 20.13 -2.40 -42.64
CA GLY A 44 19.38 -1.18 -42.34
C GLY A 44 19.36 -0.17 -43.49
N LEU A 45 19.23 1.10 -43.06
CA LEU A 45 19.14 2.40 -43.77
C LEU A 45 17.72 2.89 -44.11
N ALA A 46 17.37 4.19 -44.03
CA ALA A 46 17.92 5.41 -43.40
C ALA A 46 17.01 6.61 -43.81
N ALA A 47 17.28 7.77 -43.19
CA ALA A 47 16.88 9.16 -43.49
C ALA A 47 15.58 9.65 -42.81
N ALA A 48 15.60 10.50 -41.78
CA ALA A 48 16.24 11.81 -41.52
C ALA A 48 15.52 13.00 -42.16
N TRP A 49 14.77 13.77 -41.36
CA TRP A 49 14.57 15.22 -41.50
C TRP A 49 14.66 15.83 -40.09
N GLY A 50 15.60 16.76 -39.91
CA GLY A 50 15.70 17.60 -38.72
C GLY A 50 14.85 18.86 -38.86
N GLN A 51 14.43 19.39 -37.72
CA GLN A 51 13.98 20.77 -37.58
C GLN A 51 14.47 21.29 -36.24
N ASP A 52 15.41 22.22 -36.32
CA ASP A 52 15.83 23.07 -35.22
C ASP A 52 14.66 23.99 -34.83
N SER A 53 14.29 23.98 -33.54
CA SER A 53 13.45 25.01 -32.95
C SER A 53 14.27 25.78 -31.93
N GLU A 54 14.61 27.02 -32.27
CA GLU A 54 15.14 28.03 -31.36
C GLU A 54 14.18 28.24 -30.17
N SER A 55 14.56 27.79 -28.98
CA SER A 55 13.90 28.20 -27.74
C SER A 55 14.46 29.55 -27.30
N SER A 56 13.61 30.58 -27.32
CA SER A 56 13.91 31.90 -26.73
C SER A 56 14.21 31.79 -25.22
N PRO A 57 15.11 32.61 -24.66
CA PRO A 57 15.45 32.56 -23.25
C PRO A 57 14.29 33.13 -22.42
N VAL A 58 13.70 32.28 -21.57
CA VAL A 58 12.82 32.72 -20.48
C VAL A 58 13.66 33.58 -19.51
N PRO A 59 13.21 34.77 -19.10
CA PRO A 59 13.95 35.58 -18.15
C PRO A 59 14.08 34.84 -16.82
N PRO A 60 15.24 34.90 -16.14
CA PRO A 60 15.40 34.25 -14.85
C PRO A 60 14.41 34.87 -13.86
N SER A 61 13.44 34.06 -13.43
CA SER A 61 12.65 34.35 -12.24
C SER A 61 13.62 34.56 -11.09
N SER A 62 13.60 35.77 -10.53
CA SER A 62 14.35 36.18 -9.35
C SER A 62 13.85 35.40 -8.14
N ALA A 63 14.35 34.18 -7.96
CA ALA A 63 14.23 33.40 -6.73
C ALA A 63 15.40 32.43 -6.53
N ASP A 64 16.52 32.63 -7.21
CA ASP A 64 17.75 31.86 -6.96
C ASP A 64 18.58 32.58 -5.89
N GLN A 65 18.04 32.61 -4.67
CA GLN A 65 18.91 32.49 -3.51
C GLN A 65 19.16 30.99 -3.33
N PRO A 66 20.38 30.55 -2.99
CA PRO A 66 20.64 29.15 -2.70
C PRO A 66 19.87 28.79 -1.43
N ALA A 67 18.62 28.35 -1.59
CA ALA A 67 17.87 27.72 -0.53
C ALA A 67 18.68 26.51 -0.10
N ASP A 68 19.04 26.48 1.18
CA ASP A 68 19.67 25.38 1.89
C ASP A 68 19.11 24.05 1.36
N ARG A 69 19.89 23.34 0.52
CA ARG A 69 19.43 22.13 -0.19
C ARG A 69 19.06 20.99 0.77
N ASP A 70 19.37 21.17 2.06
CA ASP A 70 19.14 20.21 3.14
C ASP A 70 17.89 20.55 3.98
N ALA A 71 17.19 21.67 3.71
CA ALA A 71 16.00 22.08 4.44
C ALA A 71 14.72 21.39 3.93
N ILE A 72 14.09 20.55 4.78
CA ILE A 72 12.85 19.85 4.44
C ILE A 72 11.63 20.47 5.15
N THR A 73 10.66 20.92 4.38
CA THR A 73 9.38 21.47 4.85
C THR A 73 8.33 20.38 4.97
N LEU A 74 7.22 20.65 5.68
CA LEU A 74 6.12 19.70 5.83
C LEU A 74 5.56 19.22 4.48
N VAL A 75 5.43 20.13 3.50
CA VAL A 75 4.93 19.79 2.16
C VAL A 75 5.87 18.83 1.45
N GLN A 76 7.18 19.09 1.49
CA GLN A 76 8.18 18.20 0.90
C GLN A 76 8.23 16.83 1.60
N CYS A 77 8.00 16.77 2.92
CA CYS A 77 7.85 15.51 3.64
C CYS A 77 6.63 14.72 3.12
N ILE A 78 5.50 15.40 2.91
CA ILE A 78 4.28 14.78 2.39
C ILE A 78 4.50 14.25 0.96
N ASP A 79 5.05 15.07 0.07
CA ASP A 79 5.30 14.68 -1.32
C ASP A 79 6.26 13.49 -1.41
N ARG A 80 7.33 13.50 -0.60
CA ARG A 80 8.27 12.39 -0.54
C ARG A 80 7.64 11.14 0.05
N ALA A 81 6.81 11.26 1.09
CA ALA A 81 6.10 10.12 1.67
C ALA A 81 5.16 9.49 0.64
N LEU A 82 4.38 10.29 -0.09
CA LEU A 82 3.48 9.80 -1.13
C LEU A 82 4.22 9.04 -2.24
N ALA A 83 5.42 9.50 -2.62
CA ALA A 83 6.20 8.88 -3.69
C ALA A 83 6.96 7.61 -3.25
N PHE A 84 7.50 7.58 -2.03
CA PHE A 84 8.49 6.57 -1.64
C PHE A 84 8.12 5.71 -0.44
N ASN A 85 7.08 6.05 0.33
CA ASN A 85 6.74 5.30 1.54
C ASN A 85 6.36 3.83 1.20
N PRO A 86 6.97 2.82 1.85
CA PRO A 86 6.71 1.41 1.54
C PRO A 86 5.27 0.97 1.79
N GLN A 87 4.56 1.54 2.77
CA GLN A 87 3.17 1.16 3.07
C GLN A 87 2.23 1.61 1.95
N ILE A 88 2.43 2.83 1.43
CA ILE A 88 1.65 3.35 0.29
C ILE A 88 1.94 2.51 -0.96
N ARG A 89 3.21 2.20 -1.23
CA ARG A 89 3.58 1.34 -2.38
C ARG A 89 3.05 -0.08 -2.25
N GLN A 90 3.04 -0.66 -1.04
CA GLN A 90 2.41 -1.96 -0.80
C GLN A 90 0.90 -1.90 -1.06
N ALA A 91 0.21 -0.87 -0.57
CA ALA A 91 -1.21 -0.69 -0.82
C ALA A 91 -1.51 -0.50 -2.32
N GLU A 92 -0.67 0.22 -3.06
CA GLU A 92 -0.76 0.33 -4.52
C GLU A 92 -0.62 -1.04 -5.20
N GLN A 93 0.34 -1.88 -4.79
CA GLN A 93 0.46 -3.23 -5.33
C GLN A 93 -0.75 -4.12 -4.99
N SER A 94 -1.36 -3.95 -3.80
CA SER A 94 -2.59 -4.65 -3.44
C SER A 94 -3.78 -4.27 -4.35
N VAL A 95 -3.83 -3.02 -4.84
CA VAL A 95 -4.82 -2.62 -5.86
C VAL A 95 -4.58 -3.35 -7.17
N LEU A 96 -3.32 -3.43 -7.63
CA LEU A 96 -2.98 -4.17 -8.85
C LEU A 96 -3.26 -5.68 -8.71
N GLU A 97 -3.04 -6.25 -7.52
CA GLU A 97 -3.40 -7.63 -7.19
C GLU A 97 -4.91 -7.85 -7.30
N ALA A 98 -5.73 -6.95 -6.75
CA ALA A 98 -7.18 -7.00 -6.84
C ALA A 98 -7.67 -6.94 -8.30
N ILE A 99 -7.12 -6.03 -9.11
CA ILE A 99 -7.41 -5.92 -10.55
C ILE A 99 -7.02 -7.21 -11.28
N GLY A 100 -5.88 -7.81 -10.92
CA GLY A 100 -5.43 -9.11 -11.44
C GLY A 100 -6.43 -10.22 -11.16
N ALA A 101 -6.85 -10.37 -9.89
CA ALA A 101 -7.87 -11.33 -9.48
C ALA A 101 -9.23 -11.08 -10.18
N GLY A 102 -9.55 -9.81 -10.47
CA GLY A 102 -10.70 -9.42 -11.26
C GLY A 102 -10.63 -9.95 -12.69
N LYS A 103 -9.47 -9.84 -13.34
CA LYS A 103 -9.22 -10.40 -14.69
C LYS A 103 -9.32 -11.92 -14.70
N GLU A 104 -8.80 -12.61 -13.68
CA GLU A 104 -8.98 -14.07 -13.53
C GLU A 104 -10.46 -14.46 -13.44
N THR A 105 -11.24 -13.70 -12.67
CA THR A 105 -12.69 -13.92 -12.54
C THR A 105 -13.41 -13.68 -13.86
N GLN A 106 -13.01 -12.66 -14.62
CA GLN A 106 -13.55 -12.38 -15.96
C GLN A 106 -13.18 -13.47 -16.98
N ALA A 107 -11.99 -14.07 -16.88
CA ALA A 107 -11.57 -15.16 -17.75
C ALA A 107 -12.52 -16.37 -17.67
N ASN A 108 -13.10 -16.64 -16.49
CA ASN A 108 -14.10 -17.71 -16.32
C ASN A 108 -15.40 -17.49 -17.12
N ALA A 109 -15.65 -16.26 -17.59
CA ALA A 109 -16.77 -15.96 -18.49
C ALA A 109 -16.43 -16.17 -19.98
N LEU A 110 -15.15 -16.34 -20.30
CA LEU A 110 -14.63 -16.56 -21.66
C LEU A 110 -14.47 -18.06 -21.95
N PRO A 111 -14.43 -18.47 -23.24
CA PRO A 111 -14.07 -19.83 -23.62
C PRO A 111 -12.68 -20.20 -23.09
N GLN A 112 -12.59 -21.32 -22.39
CA GLN A 112 -11.35 -21.89 -21.88
C GLN A 112 -10.84 -22.91 -22.89
N ILE A 113 -9.61 -22.71 -23.37
CA ILE A 113 -8.95 -23.61 -24.31
C ILE A 113 -7.80 -24.29 -23.58
N ALA A 114 -7.87 -25.61 -23.45
CA ALA A 114 -6.84 -26.44 -22.85
C ALA A 114 -6.31 -27.44 -23.89
N ALA A 115 -5.11 -27.95 -23.67
CA ALA A 115 -4.58 -29.09 -24.40
C ALA A 115 -4.09 -30.10 -23.36
N GLU A 116 -4.61 -31.31 -23.45
CA GLU A 116 -4.31 -32.37 -22.50
C GLU A 116 -3.62 -33.52 -23.22
N GLY A 117 -2.66 -34.13 -22.54
CA GLY A 117 -1.94 -35.31 -22.99
C GLY A 117 -1.85 -36.28 -21.82
N GLN A 118 -2.40 -37.47 -22.01
CA GLN A 118 -2.37 -38.56 -21.04
C GLN A 118 -1.68 -39.75 -21.69
N TRP A 119 -0.66 -40.27 -21.02
CA TRP A 119 -0.09 -41.59 -21.30
C TRP A 119 -0.31 -42.46 -20.08
N THR A 120 -0.74 -43.68 -20.29
CA THR A 120 -1.05 -44.62 -19.22
C THR A 120 -0.52 -45.98 -19.64
N ARG A 121 0.30 -46.56 -18.76
CA ARG A 121 0.79 -47.92 -18.88
C ARG A 121 0.17 -48.76 -17.77
N LEU A 122 -0.44 -49.87 -18.15
CA LEU A 122 -1.12 -50.79 -17.25
C LEU A 122 -0.31 -52.09 -17.17
N ASP A 123 -0.34 -52.72 -16.01
CA ASP A 123 0.30 -54.02 -15.82
C ASP A 123 -0.50 -55.11 -16.54
N ASP A 124 0.17 -56.13 -17.05
CA ASP A 124 -0.45 -57.20 -17.85
C ASP A 124 -1.52 -57.98 -17.07
N SER A 125 -1.41 -58.00 -15.74
CA SER A 125 -2.41 -58.58 -14.84
C SER A 125 -3.73 -57.80 -14.77
N SER A 126 -3.78 -56.60 -15.37
CA SER A 126 -4.95 -55.71 -15.38
C SER A 126 -5.91 -56.00 -16.55
N PHE A 127 -5.56 -56.91 -17.46
CA PHE A 127 -6.37 -57.22 -18.63
C PHE A 127 -7.07 -58.57 -18.48
N GLU A 128 -8.40 -58.58 -18.57
CA GLU A 128 -9.17 -59.81 -18.68
C GLU A 128 -9.19 -60.25 -20.16
N SER A 129 -8.75 -61.49 -20.39
CA SER A 129 -8.87 -62.15 -21.69
C SER A 129 -10.03 -63.14 -21.66
N PHE A 130 -10.86 -63.10 -22.70
CA PHE A 130 -11.94 -64.07 -22.89
C PHE A 130 -11.62 -64.97 -24.07
N ASP A 131 -11.82 -66.28 -23.89
CA ASP A 131 -11.53 -67.26 -24.93
C ASP A 131 -12.66 -67.29 -25.97
N SER A 132 -12.30 -67.13 -27.25
CA SER A 132 -13.21 -67.14 -28.40
C SER A 132 -12.81 -68.25 -29.36
N PRO A 133 -13.73 -68.82 -30.17
CA PRO A 133 -13.40 -69.85 -31.16
C PRO A 133 -12.33 -69.45 -32.20
N MET A 134 -11.95 -68.17 -32.25
CA MET A 134 -10.90 -67.61 -33.11
C MET A 134 -9.59 -67.27 -32.35
N GLY A 135 -9.51 -67.57 -31.05
CA GLY A 135 -8.37 -67.27 -30.15
C GLY A 135 -8.78 -66.37 -28.97
N PRO A 136 -7.92 -66.25 -27.94
CA PRO A 136 -8.18 -65.40 -26.79
C PRO A 136 -8.21 -63.92 -27.19
N VAL A 137 -9.30 -63.23 -26.82
CA VAL A 137 -9.49 -61.80 -27.03
C VAL A 137 -9.18 -61.09 -25.71
N THR A 138 -8.05 -60.39 -25.67
CA THR A 138 -7.67 -59.55 -24.53
C THR A 138 -8.23 -58.14 -24.73
N PHE A 139 -8.98 -57.65 -23.74
CA PHE A 139 -9.50 -56.28 -23.78
C PHE A 139 -8.59 -55.34 -22.98
N GLY A 140 -7.96 -54.42 -23.69
CA GLY A 140 -7.05 -53.41 -23.14
C GLY A 140 -5.64 -53.51 -23.72
N GLN A 141 -4.88 -52.42 -23.60
CA GLN A 141 -3.51 -52.32 -24.08
C GLN A 141 -2.59 -51.94 -22.93
N GLU A 142 -1.43 -52.60 -22.89
CA GLU A 142 -0.32 -52.35 -21.96
C GLU A 142 0.04 -50.87 -21.92
N GLU A 143 0.01 -50.19 -23.08
CA GLU A 143 0.22 -48.76 -23.21
C GLU A 143 -0.93 -48.11 -23.96
N SER A 144 -1.44 -47.02 -23.41
CA SER A 144 -2.44 -46.20 -24.07
C SER A 144 -2.06 -44.73 -23.94
N TRP A 145 -2.34 -43.95 -24.98
CA TRP A 145 -2.16 -42.52 -24.94
C TRP A 145 -3.35 -41.82 -25.57
N ARG A 146 -3.66 -40.63 -25.06
CA ARG A 146 -4.66 -39.71 -25.59
C ARG A 146 -4.11 -38.30 -25.50
N ALA A 147 -4.18 -37.56 -26.59
CA ALA A 147 -3.80 -36.15 -26.64
C ALA A 147 -4.84 -35.34 -27.39
N GLY A 148 -5.05 -34.08 -27.02
CA GLY A 148 -6.00 -33.27 -27.75
C GLY A 148 -6.31 -31.92 -27.11
N PRO A 149 -6.64 -30.89 -27.92
CA PRO A 149 -7.22 -29.67 -27.41
C PRO A 149 -8.69 -29.87 -27.00
N SER A 150 -9.10 -29.18 -25.95
CA SER A 150 -10.48 -29.05 -25.49
C SER A 150 -10.83 -27.58 -25.31
N ILE A 151 -12.05 -27.21 -25.69
CA ILE A 151 -12.64 -25.89 -25.52
C ILE A 151 -13.88 -26.08 -24.67
N THR A 152 -13.99 -25.32 -23.59
CA THR A 152 -15.18 -25.33 -22.73
C THR A 152 -15.66 -23.90 -22.47
N GLN A 153 -16.97 -23.69 -22.51
CA GLN A 153 -17.56 -22.38 -22.27
C GLN A 153 -18.84 -22.52 -21.45
N VAL A 154 -18.92 -21.80 -20.33
CA VAL A 154 -20.17 -21.69 -19.57
C VAL A 154 -21.09 -20.71 -20.29
N LEU A 155 -22.22 -21.19 -20.79
CA LEU A 155 -23.22 -20.35 -21.46
C LEU A 155 -24.24 -19.80 -20.46
N TYR A 156 -24.63 -20.62 -19.49
CA TYR A 156 -25.59 -20.25 -18.46
C TYR A 156 -25.28 -20.95 -17.14
N SER A 157 -25.40 -20.21 -16.04
CA SER A 157 -25.14 -20.72 -14.68
C SER A 157 -26.04 -20.03 -13.65
N GLY A 158 -27.30 -19.79 -14.01
CA GLY A 158 -28.23 -19.11 -13.08
C GLY A 158 -27.85 -17.66 -12.74
N GLY A 159 -27.08 -17.00 -13.60
CA GLY A 159 -26.54 -15.66 -13.36
C GLY A 159 -25.28 -15.60 -12.49
N GLN A 160 -24.73 -16.75 -12.03
CA GLN A 160 -23.54 -16.82 -11.18
C GLN A 160 -22.34 -16.14 -11.81
N VAL A 161 -22.02 -16.47 -13.06
CA VAL A 161 -20.85 -15.90 -13.77
C VAL A 161 -20.95 -14.38 -13.90
N ARG A 162 -22.12 -13.85 -14.31
CA ARG A 162 -22.31 -12.39 -14.44
C ARG A 162 -22.24 -11.67 -13.09
N ALA A 163 -22.79 -12.27 -12.04
CA ALA A 163 -22.71 -11.70 -10.70
C ALA A 163 -21.27 -11.74 -10.17
N ALA A 164 -20.52 -12.82 -10.40
CA ALA A 164 -19.11 -12.91 -10.04
C ALA A 164 -18.24 -11.86 -10.74
N VAL A 165 -18.47 -11.60 -12.03
CA VAL A 165 -17.78 -10.52 -12.76
C VAL A 165 -18.11 -9.13 -12.18
N ARG A 166 -19.36 -8.90 -11.75
CA ARG A 166 -19.70 -7.65 -11.05
C ARG A 166 -19.04 -7.53 -9.69
N VAL A 167 -18.95 -8.64 -8.93
CA VAL A 167 -18.23 -8.68 -7.65
C VAL A 167 -16.76 -8.33 -7.86
N ALA A 168 -16.11 -8.87 -8.88
CA ALA A 168 -14.74 -8.55 -9.23
C ALA A 168 -14.53 -7.03 -9.41
N GLY A 169 -15.35 -6.36 -10.22
CA GLY A 169 -15.24 -4.90 -10.38
C GLY A 169 -15.53 -4.10 -9.11
N MET A 170 -16.42 -4.58 -8.23
CA MET A 170 -16.67 -3.94 -6.93
C MET A 170 -15.51 -4.15 -5.94
N LEU A 171 -14.76 -5.26 -6.05
CA LEU A 171 -13.57 -5.51 -5.23
C LEU A 171 -12.44 -4.53 -5.61
N ASP A 172 -12.35 -4.12 -6.87
CA ASP A 172 -11.43 -3.06 -7.31
C ASP A 172 -11.74 -1.73 -6.59
N ASP A 173 -13.02 -1.33 -6.53
CA ASP A 173 -13.46 -0.13 -5.80
C ASP A 173 -13.12 -0.19 -4.29
N VAL A 174 -13.25 -1.38 -3.69
CA VAL A 174 -12.88 -1.62 -2.28
C VAL A 174 -11.38 -1.49 -2.08
N ALA A 175 -10.58 -2.06 -2.99
CA ALA A 175 -9.12 -1.97 -2.92
C ALA A 175 -8.63 -0.52 -3.06
N ILE A 176 -9.24 0.27 -3.94
CA ILE A 176 -8.93 1.70 -4.08
C ILE A 176 -9.26 2.46 -2.79
N SER A 177 -10.43 2.21 -2.21
CA SER A 177 -10.83 2.85 -0.95
C SER A 177 -9.88 2.49 0.20
N GLU A 178 -9.40 1.25 0.25
CA GLU A 178 -8.39 0.82 1.23
C GLU A 178 -7.03 1.49 1.00
N TYR A 179 -6.62 1.68 -0.26
CA TYR A 179 -5.43 2.46 -0.60
C TYR A 179 -5.54 3.91 -0.10
N GLU A 180 -6.67 4.57 -0.35
CA GLU A 180 -6.92 5.93 0.14
C GLU A 180 -6.86 6.02 1.67
N ARG A 181 -7.38 5.00 2.37
CA ARG A 181 -7.29 4.89 3.82
C ARG A 181 -5.83 4.79 4.30
N VAL A 182 -5.03 3.92 3.67
CA VAL A 182 -3.60 3.79 3.98
C VAL A 182 -2.87 5.11 3.75
N VAL A 183 -3.13 5.80 2.63
CA VAL A 183 -2.57 7.13 2.36
C VAL A 183 -2.93 8.11 3.48
N ALA A 184 -4.20 8.20 3.87
CA ALA A 184 -4.64 9.09 4.95
C ALA A 184 -3.93 8.82 6.29
N ASP A 185 -3.80 7.54 6.66
CA ASP A 185 -3.11 7.13 7.88
C ASP A 185 -1.61 7.47 7.83
N THR A 186 -0.93 7.19 6.72
CA THR A 186 0.49 7.51 6.53
C THR A 186 0.72 9.03 6.56
N LEU A 187 -0.16 9.83 5.94
CA LEU A 187 -0.05 11.29 5.99
C LEU A 187 -0.20 11.85 7.40
N LEU A 188 -1.09 11.29 8.22
CA LEU A 188 -1.19 11.64 9.64
C LEU A 188 0.10 11.29 10.38
N GLN A 189 0.65 10.08 10.16
CA GLN A 189 1.90 9.65 10.78
C GLN A 189 3.09 10.56 10.41
N VAL A 190 3.20 10.96 9.14
CA VAL A 190 4.25 11.87 8.65
C VAL A 190 4.10 13.26 9.28
N LYS A 191 2.87 13.78 9.37
CA LYS A 191 2.60 15.06 10.05
C LYS A 191 2.99 15.00 11.52
N THR A 192 2.59 13.96 12.24
CA THR A 192 2.95 13.77 13.66
C THR A 192 4.47 13.67 13.83
N ALA A 193 5.15 12.85 13.03
CA ALA A 193 6.60 12.71 13.09
C ALA A 193 7.35 14.01 12.74
N TYR A 194 6.83 14.81 11.81
CA TYR A 194 7.37 16.13 11.51
C TYR A 194 7.27 17.07 12.72
N TYR A 195 6.10 17.12 13.37
CA TYR A 195 5.91 17.94 14.57
C TYR A 195 6.68 17.40 15.78
N ASP A 196 6.93 16.08 15.87
CA ASP A 196 7.79 15.48 16.90
C ASP A 196 9.23 16.02 16.81
N VAL A 197 9.77 16.18 15.59
CA VAL A 197 11.11 16.74 15.36
C VAL A 197 11.15 18.22 15.79
N LEU A 198 10.13 19.00 15.45
CA LEU A 198 10.04 20.41 15.85
C LEU A 198 9.91 20.55 17.37
N LEU A 199 9.10 19.72 18.02
CA LEU A 199 8.96 19.66 19.48
C LEU A 199 10.31 19.34 20.15
N ALA A 200 11.00 18.30 19.68
CA ALA A 200 12.28 17.89 20.25
C ALA A 200 13.35 18.98 20.09
N ARG A 201 13.40 19.66 18.94
CA ARG A 201 14.31 20.80 18.71
C ARG A 201 14.00 21.98 19.63
N ALA A 202 12.73 22.36 19.74
CA ALA A 202 12.32 23.46 20.60
C ALA A 202 12.60 23.14 22.08
N ASN A 203 12.45 21.88 22.51
CA ASN A 203 12.81 21.46 23.87
C ASN A 203 14.33 21.58 24.10
N ILE A 204 15.19 21.19 23.14
CA ILE A 204 16.64 21.43 23.24
C ILE A 204 16.92 22.93 23.45
N ALA A 205 16.31 23.80 22.65
CA ALA A 205 16.50 25.24 22.76
C ALA A 205 16.09 25.77 24.16
N VAL A 206 14.97 25.31 24.71
CA VAL A 206 14.55 25.66 26.09
C VAL A 206 15.58 25.18 27.12
N ARG A 207 16.09 23.95 26.99
CA ARG A 207 17.08 23.40 27.94
C ARG A 207 18.43 24.11 27.84
N GLU A 208 18.87 24.49 26.65
CA GLU A 208 20.11 25.25 26.45
C GLU A 208 19.99 26.65 27.08
N GLN A 209 18.85 27.33 26.89
CA GLN A 209 18.57 28.62 27.55
C GLN A 209 18.56 28.48 29.09
N THR A 210 18.01 27.39 29.64
CA THR A 210 18.04 27.14 31.09
C THR A 210 19.47 26.96 31.60
N ILE A 211 20.33 26.24 30.86
CA ILE A 211 21.73 26.06 31.26
C ILE A 211 22.49 27.38 31.22
N GLU A 212 22.31 28.18 30.16
CA GLU A 212 22.94 29.51 30.04
C GLU A 212 22.55 30.41 31.22
N LEU A 213 21.28 30.39 31.62
CA LEU A 213 20.79 31.14 32.78
C LEU A 213 21.41 30.66 34.10
N LEU A 214 21.50 29.34 34.31
CA LEU A 214 22.09 28.75 35.51
C LEU A 214 23.60 28.99 35.60
N GLU A 215 24.30 29.02 34.45
CA GLU A 215 25.71 29.40 34.37
C GLU A 215 25.94 30.85 34.78
N GLU A 216 25.10 31.77 34.29
CA GLU A 216 25.14 33.18 34.65
C GLU A 216 24.85 33.39 36.15
N GLN A 217 23.86 32.68 36.69
CA GLN A 217 23.55 32.73 38.11
C GLN A 217 24.70 32.18 38.96
N ARG A 218 25.30 31.06 38.57
CA ARG A 218 26.47 30.50 39.24
C ARG A 218 27.63 31.50 39.24
N ARG A 219 27.90 32.16 38.10
CA ARG A 219 28.92 33.21 37.97
C ARG A 219 28.68 34.34 38.95
N THR A 220 27.46 34.88 38.97
CA THR A 220 27.06 35.97 39.88
C THR A 220 27.21 35.56 41.35
N THR A 221 26.79 34.34 41.71
CA THR A 221 26.94 33.82 43.09
C THR A 221 28.41 33.64 43.47
N GLN A 222 29.24 33.15 42.54
CA GLN A 222 30.68 33.01 42.76
C GLN A 222 31.35 34.35 43.05
N GLU A 223 31.03 35.39 42.28
CA GLU A 223 31.54 36.76 42.50
C GLU A 223 31.14 37.29 43.89
N ARG A 224 29.88 37.07 44.30
CA ARG A 224 29.39 37.48 45.63
C ARG A 224 30.07 36.74 46.77
N VAL A 225 30.34 35.45 46.61
CA VAL A 225 31.09 34.66 47.60
C VAL A 225 32.54 35.16 47.70
N GLN A 226 33.18 35.49 46.58
CA GLN A 226 34.54 36.06 46.57
C GLN A 226 34.60 37.46 47.21
N ALA A 227 33.55 38.26 47.03
CA ALA A 227 33.39 39.54 47.71
C ALA A 227 33.01 39.41 49.21
N GLY A 228 32.83 38.19 49.72
CA GLY A 228 32.44 37.92 51.10
C GLY A 228 30.96 38.23 51.42
N SER A 229 30.15 38.49 50.40
CA SER A 229 28.74 38.91 50.53
C SER A 229 27.71 37.78 50.45
N SER A 230 28.11 36.56 50.05
CA SER A 230 27.29 35.33 50.11
C SER A 230 28.07 34.18 50.74
N PRO A 231 27.40 33.25 51.44
CA PRO A 231 28.02 32.02 51.94
C PRO A 231 28.40 31.06 50.81
N ARG A 232 29.44 30.24 51.01
CA ARG A 232 29.85 29.19 50.05
C ARG A 232 28.74 28.15 49.78
N PHE A 233 27.79 28.00 50.70
CA PHE A 233 26.61 27.15 50.53
C PHE A 233 25.78 27.52 49.28
N ASP A 234 25.62 28.81 49.02
CA ASP A 234 24.88 29.35 47.86
C ASP A 234 25.53 28.95 46.53
N LEU A 235 26.87 28.94 46.49
CA LEU A 235 27.63 28.49 45.32
C LEU A 235 27.47 26.98 45.11
N LEU A 236 27.59 26.18 46.17
CA LEU A 236 27.39 24.73 46.08
C LEU A 236 25.99 24.37 45.57
N ARG A 237 24.98 25.14 45.98
CA ARG A 237 23.61 24.95 45.49
C ARG A 237 23.49 25.28 44.00
N ALA A 238 24.07 26.40 43.55
CA ALA A 238 24.10 26.75 42.13
C ALA A 238 24.83 25.70 41.28
N ASP A 239 25.93 25.13 41.81
CA ASP A 239 26.65 24.03 41.16
C ASP A 239 25.77 22.77 41.00
N VAL A 240 24.99 22.41 42.03
CA VAL A 240 24.07 21.26 41.99
C VAL A 240 22.96 21.48 40.97
N GLU A 241 22.33 22.67 40.92
CA GLU A 241 21.27 22.94 39.94
C GLU A 241 21.79 22.93 38.51
N LEU A 242 22.95 23.52 38.25
CA LEU A 242 23.60 23.45 36.94
C LEU A 242 23.95 22.00 36.56
N ALA A 243 24.42 21.19 37.51
CA ALA A 243 24.68 19.78 37.27
C ALA A 243 23.39 18.99 36.97
N ASN A 244 22.29 19.29 37.66
CA ASN A 244 20.98 18.66 37.46
C ASN A 244 20.31 19.06 36.13
N ALA A 245 20.67 20.22 35.56
CA ALA A 245 20.16 20.67 34.26
C ALA A 245 20.79 19.95 33.06
N LYS A 246 21.97 19.33 33.23
CA LYS A 246 22.69 18.65 32.13
C LYS A 246 22.03 17.34 31.66
N PRO A 247 21.61 16.40 32.53
CA PRO A 247 20.95 15.17 32.09
C PRO A 247 19.69 15.39 31.23
N PRO A 248 18.77 16.31 31.56
CA PRO A 248 17.62 16.62 30.70
C PRO A 248 18.00 17.13 29.30
N LEU A 249 19.08 17.91 29.16
CA LEU A 249 19.57 18.34 27.84
C LEU A 249 20.11 17.15 27.03
N ILE A 250 20.86 16.24 27.67
CA ILE A 250 21.36 15.02 27.01
C ILE A 250 20.19 14.17 26.53
N GLN A 251 19.14 14.03 27.35
CA GLN A 251 17.93 13.31 26.97
C GLN A 251 17.21 13.99 25.80
N ALA A 252 17.00 15.31 25.85
CA ALA A 252 16.35 16.06 24.77
C ALA A 252 17.11 15.94 23.43
N ARG A 253 18.45 15.92 23.47
CA ARG A 253 19.30 15.69 22.29
C ARG A 253 19.12 14.29 21.72
N ASN A 254 19.04 13.28 22.58
CA ASN A 254 18.76 11.91 22.14
C ASN A 254 17.34 11.78 21.56
N ASP A 255 16.34 12.39 22.19
CA ASP A 255 14.96 12.40 21.71
C ASP A 255 14.83 13.06 20.32
N TYR A 256 15.58 14.13 20.07
CA TYR A 256 15.67 14.76 18.75
C TYR A 256 16.25 13.81 17.68
N ILE A 257 17.32 13.09 18.00
CA ILE A 257 17.91 12.09 17.08
C ILE A 257 16.88 11.00 16.76
N LEU A 258 16.17 10.48 17.77
CA LEU A 258 15.16 9.45 17.57
C LEU A 258 13.94 9.95 16.78
N ALA A 259 13.47 11.17 17.04
CA ALA A 259 12.39 11.79 16.26
C ALA A 259 12.78 11.95 14.79
N HIS A 260 14.03 12.35 14.55
CA HIS A 260 14.58 12.49 13.21
C HIS A 260 14.66 11.16 12.46
N ASP A 261 15.19 10.12 13.10
CA ASP A 261 15.29 8.78 12.52
C ASP A 261 13.91 8.18 12.20
N ARG A 262 12.90 8.45 13.04
CA ARG A 262 11.51 8.05 12.77
C ARG A 262 10.95 8.73 11.52
N LEU A 263 11.14 10.04 11.40
CA LEU A 263 10.72 10.78 10.21
C LEU A 263 11.46 10.28 8.96
N ALA A 264 12.78 10.12 9.03
CA ALA A 264 13.59 9.61 7.91
C ALA A 264 13.14 8.21 7.46
N ASN A 265 12.76 7.34 8.39
CA ASN A 265 12.22 6.02 8.07
C ASN A 265 10.86 6.11 7.35
N LEU A 266 9.95 6.98 7.80
CA LEU A 266 8.66 7.20 7.13
C LEU A 266 8.81 7.79 5.72
N LEU A 267 9.84 8.60 5.49
CA LEU A 267 10.18 9.18 4.20
C LEU A 267 11.00 8.24 3.30
N ALA A 268 11.22 7.00 3.75
CA ALA A 268 12.05 6.00 3.06
C ALA A 268 13.46 6.49 2.72
N ILE A 269 14.02 7.40 3.52
CA ILE A 269 15.38 7.92 3.32
C ILE A 269 16.35 6.86 3.82
N GLY A 270 17.13 6.30 2.89
CA GLY A 270 18.08 5.22 3.18
C GLY A 270 19.18 5.64 4.15
N VAL A 271 19.75 4.68 4.87
CA VAL A 271 20.89 4.91 5.79
C VAL A 271 22.10 5.52 5.06
N GLU A 272 22.22 5.27 3.74
CA GLU A 272 23.29 5.83 2.90
C GLU A 272 23.07 7.33 2.59
N GLU A 273 21.83 7.77 2.35
CA GLU A 273 21.46 9.18 2.18
C GLU A 273 21.55 9.96 3.49
N ARG A 274 21.38 9.30 4.64
CA ARG A 274 21.56 9.91 5.98
C ARG A 274 23.02 10.23 6.32
N GLY A 275 23.98 9.73 5.55
CA GLY A 275 25.42 9.88 5.78
C GLY A 275 25.91 9.01 6.94
N ARG A 276 27.03 8.29 6.74
CA ARG A 276 27.69 7.54 7.81
C ARG A 276 28.21 8.51 8.89
N GLY A 277 27.56 8.54 10.04
CA GLY A 277 28.22 8.83 11.32
C GLY A 277 28.40 10.28 11.75
N SER A 278 27.64 11.25 11.24
CA SER A 278 27.53 12.56 11.90
C SER A 278 26.07 12.96 12.09
N ALA A 279 25.68 13.22 13.33
CA ALA A 279 24.39 13.80 13.71
C ALA A 279 24.11 15.16 13.01
N GLU A 280 25.13 15.75 12.38
CA GLU A 280 25.08 17.04 11.67
C GLU A 280 24.66 16.93 10.20
N ARG A 281 24.48 15.73 9.63
CA ARG A 281 23.79 15.51 8.33
C ARG A 281 22.35 15.02 8.51
N SER A 282 21.73 15.44 9.60
CA SER A 282 20.30 15.22 9.84
C SER A 282 19.51 16.21 8.97
N LEU A 283 18.52 15.74 8.19
CA LEU A 283 17.49 16.57 7.52
C LEU A 283 17.22 17.84 8.33
N ASN A 284 17.50 19.00 7.74
CA ASN A 284 17.23 20.26 8.39
C ASN A 284 15.72 20.52 8.29
N VAL A 285 14.94 19.97 9.23
CA VAL A 285 13.49 20.18 9.23
C VAL A 285 13.22 21.66 9.50
N VAL A 286 12.69 22.42 8.53
CA VAL A 286 12.40 23.85 8.70
C VAL A 286 10.90 24.06 8.83
N GLY A 287 10.51 24.84 9.84
CA GLY A 287 9.12 25.22 10.11
C GLY A 287 8.96 25.85 11.48
N GLU A 288 7.89 26.61 11.64
CA GLU A 288 7.48 27.20 12.92
C GLU A 288 6.06 26.72 13.25
N PHE A 289 5.74 26.70 14.55
CA PHE A 289 4.38 26.52 15.03
C PHE A 289 3.57 27.81 14.77
N SER A 290 3.30 28.14 13.52
CA SER A 290 2.42 29.26 13.14
C SER A 290 1.26 28.75 12.29
N LEU A 291 0.11 28.60 12.92
CA LEU A 291 -1.16 28.47 12.23
C LEU A 291 -2.19 29.35 12.95
N PRO A 292 -3.05 30.07 12.21
CA PRO A 292 -4.19 30.71 12.83
C PRO A 292 -5.04 29.65 13.54
N ILE A 293 -5.53 30.00 14.74
CA ILE A 293 -6.49 29.18 15.47
C ILE A 293 -7.80 29.22 14.69
N GLU A 294 -8.12 28.11 14.03
CA GLU A 294 -9.36 27.94 13.29
C GLU A 294 -10.37 27.21 14.18
N HIS A 295 -11.56 27.79 14.29
CA HIS A 295 -12.68 27.14 14.95
C HIS A 295 -13.47 26.40 13.89
N GLU A 296 -13.65 25.11 14.10
CA GLU A 296 -14.32 24.22 13.16
C GLU A 296 -15.68 23.78 13.75
N GLU A 297 -16.73 23.73 12.95
CA GLU A 297 -18.04 23.28 13.44
C GLU A 297 -18.13 21.75 13.42
N LEU A 298 -18.52 21.17 14.56
CA LEU A 298 -18.62 19.73 14.76
C LEU A 298 -19.59 19.06 13.78
N ASP A 299 -20.77 19.65 13.58
CA ASP A 299 -21.82 19.04 12.74
C ASP A 299 -21.38 18.97 11.27
N ALA A 300 -20.70 20.01 10.77
CA ALA A 300 -20.12 20.01 9.43
C ALA A 300 -19.03 18.92 9.29
N ALA A 301 -18.14 18.79 10.30
CA ALA A 301 -17.09 17.78 10.29
C ALA A 301 -17.66 16.34 10.31
N ILE A 302 -18.76 16.09 11.01
CA ILE A 302 -19.45 14.78 11.01
C ILE A 302 -20.07 14.50 9.64
N GLN A 303 -20.75 15.49 9.04
CA GLN A 303 -21.37 15.31 7.72
C GLN A 303 -20.33 15.02 6.64
N ASP A 304 -19.21 15.75 6.66
CA ASP A 304 -18.10 15.50 5.75
C ASP A 304 -17.54 14.08 5.97
N ALA A 305 -17.26 13.70 7.22
CA ALA A 305 -16.74 12.36 7.53
C ALA A 305 -17.63 11.24 7.00
N LEU A 306 -18.95 11.37 7.16
CA LEU A 306 -19.91 10.37 6.70
C LEU A 306 -20.04 10.31 5.17
N GLY A 307 -19.71 11.39 4.46
CA GLY A 307 -19.81 11.48 3.00
C GLY A 307 -18.50 11.18 2.25
N THR A 308 -17.34 11.45 2.86
CA THR A 308 -16.05 11.40 2.15
C THR A 308 -15.09 10.32 2.63
N ARG A 309 -15.33 9.65 3.77
CA ARG A 309 -14.38 8.66 4.28
C ARG A 309 -14.30 7.40 3.40
N PRO A 310 -13.09 6.98 2.98
CA PRO A 310 -12.91 5.78 2.15
C PRO A 310 -13.46 4.50 2.80
N GLU A 311 -13.37 4.38 4.13
CA GLU A 311 -13.90 3.24 4.87
C GLU A 311 -15.41 3.03 4.65
N ILE A 312 -16.19 4.12 4.64
CA ILE A 312 -17.63 4.07 4.40
C ILE A 312 -17.91 3.62 2.97
N LEU A 313 -17.20 4.20 2.00
CA LEU A 313 -17.32 3.84 0.59
C LEU A 313 -16.99 2.36 0.37
N ALA A 314 -15.93 1.85 0.99
CA ALA A 314 -15.55 0.43 0.95
C ALA A 314 -16.65 -0.47 1.53
N MET A 315 -17.24 -0.09 2.67
CA MET A 315 -18.32 -0.88 3.30
C MET A 315 -19.62 -0.85 2.51
N GLU A 316 -19.96 0.26 1.87
CA GLU A 316 -21.11 0.34 0.96
C GLU A 316 -20.92 -0.59 -0.25
N ARG A 317 -19.73 -0.59 -0.85
CA ARG A 317 -19.36 -1.54 -1.92
C ARG A 317 -19.37 -2.98 -1.43
N GLN A 318 -18.96 -3.24 -0.19
CA GLN A 318 -19.03 -4.55 0.42
C GLN A 318 -20.47 -5.05 0.57
N ILE A 319 -21.43 -4.18 0.90
CA ILE A 319 -22.86 -4.54 0.92
C ILE A 319 -23.32 -4.94 -0.49
N ASP A 320 -22.92 -4.21 -1.52
CA ASP A 320 -23.27 -4.53 -2.90
C ASP A 320 -22.65 -5.85 -3.37
N ILE A 321 -21.40 -6.14 -2.96
CA ILE A 321 -20.77 -7.46 -3.13
C ILE A 321 -21.62 -8.55 -2.48
N GLN A 322 -22.08 -8.37 -1.24
CA GLN A 322 -22.93 -9.36 -0.58
C GLN A 322 -24.30 -9.53 -1.25
N LYS A 323 -24.87 -8.47 -1.84
CA LYS A 323 -26.07 -8.59 -2.68
C LYS A 323 -25.81 -9.46 -3.91
N GLN A 324 -24.66 -9.30 -4.58
CA GLN A 324 -24.29 -10.15 -5.71
C GLN A 324 -24.00 -11.59 -5.28
N ASN A 325 -23.34 -11.80 -4.13
CA ASN A 325 -23.12 -13.15 -3.57
C ASN A 325 -24.44 -13.88 -3.26
N LEU A 326 -25.48 -13.15 -2.84
CA LEU A 326 -26.82 -13.72 -2.69
C LEU A 326 -27.41 -14.17 -4.05
N ILE A 327 -27.16 -13.43 -5.13
CA ILE A 327 -27.54 -13.85 -6.49
C ILE A 327 -26.76 -15.10 -6.90
N ILE A 328 -25.45 -15.15 -6.62
CA ILE A 328 -24.60 -16.32 -6.89
C ILE A 328 -25.14 -17.55 -6.14
N ALA A 329 -25.47 -17.41 -4.86
CA ALA A 329 -26.04 -18.49 -4.06
C ALA A 329 -27.39 -18.97 -4.62
N ARG A 330 -28.28 -18.05 -5.00
CA ARG A 330 -29.58 -18.37 -5.62
C ARG A 330 -29.44 -19.02 -7.00
N GLY A 331 -28.38 -18.71 -7.74
CA GLY A 331 -28.10 -19.35 -9.02
C GLY A 331 -27.91 -20.87 -8.92
N GLY A 332 -27.66 -21.42 -7.73
CA GLY A 332 -27.65 -22.87 -7.49
C GLY A 332 -28.99 -23.57 -7.75
N TYR A 333 -30.11 -22.85 -7.72
CA TYR A 333 -31.43 -23.40 -8.04
C TYR A 333 -31.67 -23.55 -9.56
N MET A 334 -30.83 -22.94 -10.38
CA MET A 334 -31.00 -22.89 -11.83
C MET A 334 -30.11 -23.94 -12.51
N PRO A 335 -30.52 -24.43 -13.70
CA PRO A 335 -29.68 -25.32 -14.49
C PRO A 335 -28.37 -24.61 -14.89
N LYS A 336 -27.31 -25.38 -15.04
CA LYS A 336 -26.04 -24.96 -15.63
C LYS A 336 -25.96 -25.53 -17.04
N VAL A 337 -25.66 -24.67 -18.01
CA VAL A 337 -25.51 -25.05 -19.41
C VAL A 337 -24.12 -24.61 -19.87
N GLY A 338 -23.33 -25.58 -20.33
CA GLY A 338 -22.03 -25.36 -20.94
C GLY A 338 -22.02 -25.84 -22.39
N ALA A 339 -21.14 -25.25 -23.19
CA ALA A 339 -20.73 -25.78 -24.48
C ALA A 339 -19.34 -26.38 -24.35
N PHE A 340 -19.09 -27.46 -25.07
CA PHE A 340 -17.76 -28.04 -25.19
C PHE A 340 -17.46 -28.40 -26.64
N ALA A 341 -16.19 -28.34 -27.01
CA ALA A 341 -15.66 -28.88 -28.24
C ALA A 341 -14.28 -29.46 -27.97
N ASN A 342 -14.03 -30.71 -28.34
CA ASN A 342 -12.73 -31.35 -28.18
C ASN A 342 -12.31 -32.02 -29.48
N TYR A 343 -11.01 -32.02 -29.73
CA TYR A 343 -10.39 -32.81 -30.77
C TYR A 343 -9.42 -33.76 -30.09
N THR A 344 -9.51 -35.05 -30.38
CA THR A 344 -8.78 -36.06 -29.63
C THR A 344 -8.07 -37.01 -30.58
N TRP A 345 -6.76 -37.17 -30.40
CA TRP A 345 -5.96 -38.26 -30.91
C TRP A 345 -5.79 -39.29 -29.80
N GLN A 346 -5.95 -40.57 -30.10
CA GLN A 346 -5.74 -41.63 -29.13
C GLN A 346 -5.23 -42.90 -29.79
N ALA A 347 -4.43 -43.68 -29.05
CA ALA A 347 -4.12 -45.05 -29.43
C ALA A 347 -5.41 -45.87 -29.54
N GLY A 348 -5.50 -46.69 -30.59
CA GLY A 348 -6.51 -47.73 -30.71
C GLY A 348 -6.48 -48.66 -29.51
N GLN A 349 -7.63 -49.22 -29.13
CA GLN A 349 -7.68 -50.17 -28.01
C GLN A 349 -7.53 -51.63 -28.44
N ILE A 350 -7.62 -51.89 -29.75
CA ILE A 350 -7.65 -53.24 -30.34
C ILE A 350 -6.53 -53.39 -31.39
N ASN A 351 -6.01 -52.29 -31.92
CA ASN A 351 -4.95 -52.23 -32.92
C ASN A 351 -4.01 -51.05 -32.66
N ASP A 352 -2.84 -51.06 -33.29
CA ASP A 352 -1.81 -50.00 -33.17
C ASP A 352 -2.14 -48.73 -33.99
N ASP A 353 -3.38 -48.62 -34.48
CA ASP A 353 -3.81 -47.46 -35.25
C ASP A 353 -4.04 -46.25 -34.33
N VAL A 354 -3.79 -45.07 -34.87
CA VAL A 354 -4.09 -43.80 -34.19
C VAL A 354 -5.46 -43.32 -34.65
N TYR A 355 -6.40 -43.25 -33.72
CA TYR A 355 -7.73 -42.71 -33.99
C TYR A 355 -7.75 -41.23 -33.66
N HIS A 356 -8.41 -40.46 -34.53
CA HIS A 356 -8.65 -39.05 -34.30
C HIS A 356 -10.10 -38.69 -34.56
N GLY A 357 -10.66 -37.81 -33.73
CA GLY A 357 -12.03 -37.36 -33.89
C GLY A 357 -12.29 -36.06 -33.16
N TRP A 358 -13.31 -35.33 -33.63
CA TRP A 358 -13.84 -34.17 -32.94
C TRP A 358 -15.20 -34.50 -32.34
N ALA A 359 -15.49 -33.92 -31.18
CA ALA A 359 -16.81 -33.92 -30.58
C ALA A 359 -17.13 -32.49 -30.15
N ALA A 360 -18.35 -32.04 -30.41
CA ALA A 360 -18.84 -30.78 -29.93
C ALA A 360 -20.29 -30.94 -29.48
N GLY A 361 -20.67 -30.26 -28.41
CA GLY A 361 -22.00 -30.39 -27.85
C GLY A 361 -22.30 -29.38 -26.76
N PHE A 362 -23.55 -29.42 -26.31
CA PHE A 362 -23.99 -28.68 -25.14
C PHE A 362 -24.26 -29.69 -24.02
N GLN A 363 -23.87 -29.34 -22.80
CA GLN A 363 -24.16 -30.11 -21.61
C GLN A 363 -24.97 -29.25 -20.65
N ALA A 364 -26.14 -29.75 -20.26
CA ALA A 364 -26.96 -29.15 -19.21
C ALA A 364 -26.95 -30.06 -17.98
N SER A 365 -26.71 -29.48 -16.81
CA SER A 365 -26.80 -30.14 -15.52
C SER A 365 -27.73 -29.34 -14.60
N TRP A 366 -28.68 -30.02 -13.96
CA TRP A 366 -29.62 -29.40 -13.03
C TRP A 366 -29.83 -30.31 -11.82
N ASP A 367 -29.39 -29.82 -10.66
CA ASP A 367 -29.61 -30.50 -9.39
C ASP A 367 -31.06 -30.24 -8.94
N ILE A 368 -31.98 -31.14 -9.30
CA ILE A 368 -33.40 -31.04 -8.89
C ILE A 368 -33.54 -31.15 -7.37
N PHE A 369 -32.71 -31.99 -6.75
CA PHE A 369 -32.62 -32.13 -5.30
C PHE A 369 -31.16 -32.34 -4.88
N ASP A 370 -30.60 -31.39 -4.15
CA ASP A 370 -29.20 -31.35 -3.73
C ASP A 370 -29.00 -31.57 -2.21
N GLY A 371 -30.02 -32.13 -1.53
CA GLY A 371 -30.01 -32.31 -0.09
C GLY A 371 -30.13 -31.00 0.71
N PHE A 372 -30.84 -29.99 0.18
CA PHE A 372 -31.00 -28.65 0.76
C PHE A 372 -29.71 -27.82 0.83
N LYS A 373 -28.65 -28.22 0.12
CA LYS A 373 -27.36 -27.53 0.10
C LYS A 373 -27.50 -26.09 -0.42
N THR A 374 -28.24 -25.89 -1.51
CA THR A 374 -28.47 -24.56 -2.09
C THR A 374 -29.28 -23.68 -1.15
N ARG A 375 -30.26 -24.25 -0.45
CA ARG A 375 -31.02 -23.51 0.58
C ARG A 375 -30.11 -23.00 1.70
N GLY A 376 -29.26 -23.87 2.24
CA GLY A 376 -28.27 -23.48 3.26
C GLY A 376 -27.34 -22.36 2.78
N LYS A 377 -26.84 -22.44 1.54
CA LYS A 377 -26.01 -21.37 0.94
C LYS A 377 -26.73 -20.03 0.81
N VAL A 378 -28.01 -20.05 0.44
CA VAL A 378 -28.83 -18.83 0.33
C VAL A 378 -29.10 -18.21 1.70
N GLU A 379 -29.40 -19.04 2.71
CA GLU A 379 -29.56 -18.58 4.10
C GLU A 379 -28.25 -17.98 4.63
N GLN A 380 -27.10 -18.61 4.38
CA GLN A 380 -25.77 -18.09 4.73
C GLN A 380 -25.48 -16.74 4.04
N ALA A 381 -25.68 -16.64 2.72
CA ALA A 381 -25.43 -15.42 1.97
C ALA A 381 -26.35 -14.27 2.41
N ARG A 382 -27.62 -14.57 2.75
CA ARG A 382 -28.54 -13.58 3.33
C ARG A 382 -28.07 -13.09 4.69
N ALA A 383 -27.61 -13.99 5.56
CA ALA A 383 -27.06 -13.61 6.86
C ALA A 383 -25.77 -12.76 6.72
N GLN A 384 -24.92 -13.08 5.75
CA GLN A 384 -23.72 -12.28 5.44
C GLN A 384 -24.07 -10.87 4.96
N LEU A 385 -25.11 -10.72 4.12
CA LEU A 385 -25.61 -9.42 3.69
C LEU A 385 -26.13 -8.59 4.87
N GLU A 386 -26.94 -9.18 5.76
CA GLU A 386 -27.42 -8.47 6.95
C GLU A 386 -26.27 -8.11 7.90
N LYS A 387 -25.29 -9.00 8.09
CA LYS A 387 -24.08 -8.71 8.86
C LYS A 387 -23.31 -7.51 8.27
N ALA A 388 -23.18 -7.41 6.95
CA ALA A 388 -22.51 -6.30 6.29
C ALA A 388 -23.25 -4.96 6.50
N LYS A 389 -24.59 -4.96 6.47
CA LYS A 389 -25.39 -3.76 6.78
C LYS A 389 -25.22 -3.30 8.22
N ILE A 390 -25.30 -4.23 9.17
CA ILE A 390 -25.09 -3.93 10.59
C ILE A 390 -23.67 -3.40 10.82
N ALA A 391 -22.67 -3.97 10.16
CA ALA A 391 -21.29 -3.49 10.24
C ALA A 391 -21.13 -2.06 9.72
N LEU A 392 -21.79 -1.70 8.61
CA LEU A 392 -21.79 -0.31 8.11
C LEU A 392 -22.42 0.65 9.12
N GLU A 393 -23.58 0.29 9.70
CA GLU A 393 -24.23 1.14 10.71
C GLU A 393 -23.36 1.30 11.97
N ASP A 394 -22.69 0.24 12.41
CA ASP A 394 -21.78 0.31 13.54
C ASP A 394 -20.55 1.16 13.24
N ASN A 395 -19.95 0.98 12.07
CA ASN A 395 -18.79 1.77 11.67
C ASN A 395 -19.15 3.26 11.49
N ARG A 396 -20.33 3.60 10.96
CA ARG A 396 -20.81 5.00 10.93
C ARG A 396 -20.85 5.62 12.33
N ARG A 397 -21.32 4.88 13.34
CA ARG A 397 -21.30 5.35 14.74
C ARG A 397 -19.87 5.48 15.29
N GLN A 398 -18.97 4.56 14.93
CA GLN A 398 -17.57 4.63 15.34
C GLN A 398 -16.85 5.84 14.70
N ILE A 399 -17.10 6.13 13.42
CA ILE A 399 -16.58 7.30 12.73
C ILE A 399 -17.11 8.59 13.37
N GLU A 400 -18.42 8.64 13.66
CA GLU A 400 -19.00 9.79 14.37
C GLU A 400 -18.31 10.01 15.73
N LEU A 401 -18.06 8.93 16.48
CA LEU A 401 -17.33 9.00 17.75
C LEU A 401 -15.88 9.47 17.56
N GLU A 402 -15.16 8.98 16.54
CA GLU A 402 -13.80 9.40 16.21
C GLU A 402 -13.73 10.90 15.90
N VAL A 403 -14.69 11.42 15.12
CA VAL A 403 -14.78 12.85 14.79
C VAL A 403 -15.08 13.68 16.03
N ARG A 404 -16.04 13.26 16.85
CA ARG A 404 -16.38 13.94 18.11
C ARG A 404 -15.17 13.99 19.06
N ALA A 405 -14.43 12.88 19.17
CA ALA A 405 -13.22 12.82 19.99
C ALA A 405 -12.12 13.74 19.45
N ALA A 406 -11.82 13.67 18.15
CA ALA A 406 -10.81 14.52 17.52
C ALA A 406 -11.15 16.03 17.63
N HIS A 407 -12.43 16.38 17.52
CA HIS A 407 -12.89 17.75 17.69
C HIS A 407 -12.74 18.23 19.14
N ALA A 408 -13.15 17.41 20.12
CA ALA A 408 -12.96 17.73 21.54
C ALA A 408 -11.47 17.85 21.91
N ASP A 409 -10.62 16.99 21.34
CA ASP A 409 -9.17 17.06 21.52
C ASP A 409 -8.56 18.33 20.92
N LEU A 410 -9.06 18.80 19.78
CA LEU A 410 -8.65 20.08 19.20
C LEU A 410 -9.06 21.26 20.09
N GLN A 411 -10.32 21.28 20.57
CA GLN A 411 -10.79 22.32 21.50
C GLN A 411 -9.94 22.36 22.77
N ARG A 412 -9.70 21.19 23.38
CA ARG A 412 -8.82 21.06 24.54
C ARG A 412 -7.40 21.57 24.26
N ALA A 413 -6.85 21.27 23.07
CA ALA A 413 -5.52 21.72 22.70
C ALA A 413 -5.43 23.25 22.54
N ILE A 414 -6.49 23.88 22.00
CA ILE A 414 -6.59 25.34 21.89
C ILE A 414 -6.60 25.97 23.29
N GLU A 415 -7.48 25.51 24.19
CA GLU A 415 -7.57 26.03 25.56
C GLU A 415 -6.25 25.83 26.33
N LEU A 416 -5.61 24.67 26.16
CA LEU A 416 -4.32 24.38 26.78
C LEU A 416 -3.21 25.32 26.28
N LEU A 417 -3.20 25.63 24.98
CA LEU A 417 -2.24 26.54 24.38
C LEU A 417 -2.42 27.96 24.93
N ASP A 418 -3.65 28.46 24.97
CA ASP A 418 -3.96 29.79 25.52
C ASP A 418 -3.55 29.90 27.00
N ALA A 419 -3.89 28.89 27.82
CA ALA A 419 -3.51 28.85 29.22
C ALA A 419 -1.98 28.77 29.42
N SER A 420 -1.28 27.99 28.58
CA SER A 420 0.18 27.85 28.67
C SER A 420 0.89 29.15 28.31
N ILE A 421 0.42 29.88 27.30
CA ILE A 421 0.97 31.19 26.90
C ILE A 421 0.84 32.20 28.06
N GLN A 422 -0.35 32.27 28.69
CA GLN A 422 -0.56 33.12 29.86
C GLN A 422 0.36 32.74 31.03
N ASN A 423 0.56 31.44 31.26
CA ASN A 423 1.42 30.95 32.33
C ASN A 423 2.89 31.34 32.12
N VAL A 424 3.40 31.31 30.87
CA VAL A 424 4.75 31.80 30.56
C VAL A 424 4.90 33.28 30.90
N SER A 425 3.96 34.13 30.47
CA SER A 425 4.03 35.58 30.77
C SER A 425 4.05 35.87 32.28
N THR A 426 3.31 35.07 33.07
CA THR A 426 3.27 35.18 34.53
C THR A 426 4.57 34.68 35.16
N ALA A 427 5.12 33.57 34.66
CA ALA A 427 6.37 33.01 35.15
C ALA A 427 7.58 33.91 34.84
N GLU A 428 7.60 34.58 33.68
CA GLU A 428 8.62 35.57 33.32
C GLU A 428 8.61 36.75 34.30
N GLU A 429 7.43 37.27 34.63
CA GLU A 429 7.28 38.34 35.61
C GLU A 429 7.70 37.87 37.02
N SER A 430 7.38 36.63 37.39
CA SER A 430 7.82 36.02 38.66
C SER A 430 9.35 35.96 38.76
N VAL A 431 10.04 35.52 37.70
CA VAL A 431 11.51 35.51 37.62
C VAL A 431 12.07 36.93 37.73
N ARG A 432 11.45 37.91 37.05
CA ARG A 432 11.87 39.31 37.12
C ARG A 432 11.77 39.86 38.55
N LEU A 433 10.65 39.63 39.23
CA LEU A 433 10.41 40.12 40.58
C LEU A 433 11.30 39.41 41.62
N SER A 434 11.49 38.09 41.51
CA SER A 434 12.37 37.33 42.41
C SER A 434 13.83 37.78 42.28
N GLN A 435 14.30 38.05 41.06
CA GLN A 435 15.64 38.57 40.81
C GLN A 435 15.84 39.97 41.42
N VAL A 436 14.85 40.86 41.30
CA VAL A 436 14.88 42.20 41.94
C VAL A 436 14.94 42.08 43.47
N ARG A 437 14.15 41.19 44.07
CA ARG A 437 14.18 40.96 45.53
C ARG A 437 15.51 40.39 46.00
N TYR A 438 16.07 39.43 45.26
CA TYR A 438 17.37 38.82 45.57
C TYR A 438 18.53 39.82 45.46
N THR A 439 18.54 40.66 44.43
CA THR A 439 19.56 41.72 44.27
C THR A 439 19.42 42.83 45.31
N SER A 440 18.21 43.08 45.80
CA SER A 440 17.92 44.04 46.87
C SER A 440 18.13 43.48 48.29
N GLY A 441 18.52 42.20 48.42
CA GLY A 441 18.75 41.54 49.71
C GLY A 441 17.50 41.19 50.52
N VAL A 442 16.30 41.37 49.95
CA VAL A 442 15.00 41.08 50.58
C VAL A 442 14.38 39.76 50.11
N GLY A 443 15.07 39.05 49.22
CA GLY A 443 14.69 37.73 48.70
C GLY A 443 15.84 36.75 48.80
N THR A 444 15.53 35.46 48.69
CA THR A 444 16.53 34.39 48.81
C THR A 444 16.91 33.84 47.42
N GLN A 445 18.09 33.24 47.30
CA GLN A 445 18.49 32.56 46.06
C GLN A 445 17.53 31.41 45.70
N LEU A 446 16.89 30.79 46.71
CA LEU A 446 15.90 29.76 46.50
C LEU A 446 14.68 30.29 45.74
N GLU A 447 14.16 31.48 46.11
CA GLU A 447 13.02 32.09 45.39
C GLU A 447 13.33 32.34 43.90
N VAL A 448 14.59 32.68 43.58
CA VAL A 448 15.02 32.86 42.19
C VAL A 448 15.08 31.52 41.45
N LEU A 449 15.69 30.50 42.07
CA LEU A 449 15.80 29.16 41.48
C LEU A 449 14.42 28.54 41.25
N ASP A 450 13.51 28.63 42.23
CA ASP A 450 12.14 28.13 42.12
C ASP A 450 11.38 28.83 40.97
N ALA A 451 11.53 30.16 40.85
CA ALA A 451 10.91 30.92 39.77
C ALA A 451 11.48 30.52 38.38
N GLN A 452 12.78 30.26 38.27
CA GLN A 452 13.40 29.83 37.01
C GLN A 452 13.00 28.41 36.60
N VAL A 453 12.85 27.50 37.57
CA VAL A 453 12.30 26.16 37.33
C VAL A 453 10.86 26.28 36.81
N ALA A 454 10.02 27.10 37.46
CA ALA A 454 8.65 27.34 37.03
C ALA A 454 8.57 27.95 35.61
N LEU A 455 9.46 28.89 35.27
CA LEU A 455 9.54 29.45 33.92
C LEU A 455 9.98 28.41 32.88
N THR A 456 10.98 27.58 33.21
CA THR A 456 11.45 26.51 32.32
C THR A 456 10.34 25.48 32.05
N GLU A 457 9.58 25.13 33.08
CA GLU A 457 8.40 24.26 32.96
C GLU A 457 7.30 24.91 32.11
N ALA A 458 6.97 26.18 32.36
CA ALA A 458 5.98 26.92 31.59
C ALA A 458 6.37 27.01 30.09
N LYS A 459 7.63 27.30 29.78
CA LYS A 459 8.14 27.34 28.39
C LYS A 459 8.04 25.97 27.72
N THR A 460 8.39 24.90 28.44
CA THR A 460 8.26 23.52 27.94
C THR A 460 6.79 23.19 27.66
N ASN A 461 5.87 23.60 28.53
CA ASN A 461 4.44 23.38 28.38
C ASN A 461 3.86 24.12 27.17
N VAL A 462 4.31 25.35 26.87
CA VAL A 462 3.90 26.06 25.63
C VAL A 462 4.32 25.30 24.38
N VAL A 463 5.57 24.85 24.31
CA VAL A 463 6.05 24.08 23.15
C VAL A 463 5.25 22.79 22.99
N PHE A 464 4.95 22.09 24.09
CA PHE A 464 4.12 20.90 24.07
C PHE A 464 2.66 21.18 23.67
N ALA A 465 2.10 22.30 24.12
CA ALA A 465 0.74 22.72 23.76
C ALA A 465 0.63 23.08 22.27
N GLN A 466 1.64 23.76 21.71
CA GLN A 466 1.74 24.02 20.27
C GLN A 466 1.76 22.70 19.48
N TYR A 467 2.66 21.78 19.83
CA TYR A 467 2.70 20.45 19.25
C TYR A 467 1.34 19.74 19.31
N THR A 468 0.70 19.73 20.48
CA THR A 468 -0.59 19.06 20.70
C THR A 468 -1.68 19.65 19.81
N TYR A 469 -1.72 20.98 19.65
CA TYR A 469 -2.66 21.66 18.74
C TYR A 469 -2.47 21.21 17.29
N HIS A 470 -1.22 21.18 16.79
CA HIS A 470 -0.93 20.80 15.42
C HIS A 470 -1.24 19.33 15.12
N VAL A 471 -0.96 18.42 16.07
CA VAL A 471 -1.31 17.00 15.95
C VAL A 471 -2.83 16.80 16.03
N ALA A 472 -3.52 17.47 16.95
CA ALA A 472 -4.98 17.40 17.06
C ALA A 472 -5.67 17.90 15.78
N LYS A 473 -5.18 19.01 15.20
CA LYS A 473 -5.67 19.52 13.91
C LYS A 473 -5.45 18.51 12.78
N ALA A 474 -4.27 17.90 12.70
CA ALA A 474 -3.99 16.86 11.70
C ALA A 474 -4.90 15.63 11.87
N ALA A 475 -5.16 15.22 13.12
CA ALA A 475 -6.05 14.12 13.45
C ALA A 475 -7.50 14.41 13.05
N LEU A 476 -8.01 15.62 13.31
CA LEU A 476 -9.37 16.02 12.90
C LEU A 476 -9.53 16.04 11.37
N LEU A 477 -8.51 16.51 10.64
CA LEU A 477 -8.51 16.49 9.17
C LEU A 477 -8.53 15.06 8.60
N LYS A 478 -7.91 14.09 9.28
CA LYS A 478 -8.02 12.66 8.92
C LYS A 478 -9.36 12.07 9.34
N ALA A 479 -9.89 12.47 10.51
CA ALA A 479 -11.19 12.03 11.01
C ALA A 479 -12.33 12.43 10.06
N ARG A 480 -12.29 13.64 9.50
CA ARG A 480 -13.27 14.11 8.50
C ARG A 480 -13.08 13.56 7.09
N GLY A 481 -11.98 12.87 6.81
CA GLY A 481 -11.67 12.35 5.46
C GLY A 481 -11.09 13.37 4.48
N ALA A 482 -10.71 14.57 4.93
CA ALA A 482 -10.17 15.63 4.06
C ALA A 482 -8.71 15.40 3.65
N SER A 483 -7.94 14.56 4.36
CA SER A 483 -6.48 14.46 4.18
C SER A 483 -6.05 13.94 2.81
N VAL A 484 -6.91 13.20 2.10
CA VAL A 484 -6.60 12.66 0.77
C VAL A 484 -6.91 13.70 -0.31
N LEU A 485 -8.09 14.31 -0.31
CA LEU A 485 -8.55 15.12 -1.46
C LEU A 485 -7.88 16.50 -1.57
N THR A 486 -7.56 17.19 -0.47
CA THR A 486 -7.03 18.57 -0.56
C THR A 486 -5.57 18.65 -1.06
N HIS A 487 -4.77 17.60 -0.87
CA HIS A 487 -3.41 17.53 -1.43
C HIS A 487 -3.37 16.73 -2.75
N TYR A 488 -4.19 15.70 -2.91
CA TYR A 488 -4.21 14.89 -4.13
C TYR A 488 -4.84 15.63 -5.32
N ALA A 489 -5.78 16.55 -5.09
CA ALA A 489 -6.32 17.42 -6.15
C ALA A 489 -5.28 18.41 -6.74
N ALA A 490 -4.13 18.61 -6.07
CA ALA A 490 -3.05 19.46 -6.55
C ALA A 490 -1.99 18.70 -7.38
N MET A 491 -2.05 17.37 -7.47
CA MET A 491 -1.07 16.56 -8.22
C MET A 491 -1.67 16.00 -9.52
N PRO A 492 -1.23 16.46 -10.70
CA PRO A 492 -1.81 16.06 -11.99
C PRO A 492 -1.43 14.66 -12.50
N TYR A 493 -0.72 13.82 -11.73
CA TYR A 493 -0.02 12.65 -12.30
C TYR A 493 -0.49 11.24 -11.90
N HIS A 494 -1.32 11.05 -10.86
CA HIS A 494 -1.57 9.68 -10.35
C HIS A 494 -2.98 9.11 -10.55
N THR A 495 -4.00 9.93 -10.80
CA THR A 495 -5.38 9.44 -10.92
C THR A 495 -5.65 8.74 -12.26
N ASP A 496 -4.91 9.08 -13.31
CA ASP A 496 -5.07 8.54 -14.68
C ASP A 496 -4.23 7.28 -14.95
N GLN A 497 -3.30 6.89 -14.07
CA GLN A 497 -2.53 5.65 -14.23
C GLN A 497 -3.15 4.45 -13.52
N ILE A 498 -4.06 4.68 -12.57
CA ILE A 498 -4.67 3.64 -11.73
C ILE A 498 -6.11 3.31 -12.20
N ARG A 499 -6.81 4.23 -12.86
CA ARG A 499 -8.07 3.97 -13.59
C ARG A 499 -7.80 3.56 -15.02
#